data_AF-A0A3Q1EWW3-F1
#
_entry.id   AF-A0A3Q1EWW3-F1
#
_cell.length_a   1.000
_cell.length_b   1.000
_cell.length_c   1.000
_cell.angle_alpha   90.00
_cell.angle_beta   90.00
_cell.angle_gamma   90.00
#
_symmetry.space_group_name_H-M   'P 1'
#
loop_
_entity.id
_entity.type
_entity.pdbx_description
1 polymer ?
#
loop_
_entity_poly.entity_id
_entity_poly.type
_entity_poly.pdbx_seq_one_letter_code
_entity_poly.pdbx_strand_id
1 'polypeptide(L)'
;MTSASAKVGEIFSAAGAAFTKLGELTMQLHPVSDSSPAGAKWTETEIEMLRLAVRRFGDDLNNISTVIKEYRKLHSSVSSW
;
A
#
# COMPACT_ATOMS: atom_id res chain seq x y z
N MET A 1 -15.07 -18.57 13.71
CA MET A 1 -15.40 -17.76 12.52
C MET A 1 -14.90 -16.35 12.76
N THR A 2 -13.88 -15.88 12.03
CA THR A 2 -13.46 -14.47 12.10
C THR A 2 -14.42 -13.60 11.29
N SER A 3 -14.82 -12.46 11.86
CA SER A 3 -15.71 -11.50 11.19
C SER A 3 -15.08 -10.93 9.92
N ALA A 4 -15.89 -10.46 8.96
CA ALA A 4 -15.38 -9.79 7.76
C ALA A 4 -14.47 -8.59 8.10
N SER A 5 -14.77 -7.88 9.19
CA SER A 5 -13.92 -6.80 9.72
C SER A 5 -12.54 -7.27 10.16
N ALA A 6 -12.44 -8.45 10.80
CA ALA A 6 -11.16 -9.03 11.22
C ALA A 6 -10.29 -9.38 9.99
N LYS A 7 -10.89 -9.98 8.96
CA LYS A 7 -10.20 -10.31 7.70
C LYS A 7 -9.67 -9.06 6.99
N VAL A 8 -10.45 -7.98 6.95
CA VAL A 8 -10.00 -6.69 6.41
C VAL A 8 -8.86 -6.10 7.23
N GLY A 9 -8.93 -6.20 8.57
CA GLY A 9 -7.87 -5.76 9.47
C GLY A 9 -6.55 -6.50 9.27
N GLU A 10 -6.59 -7.81 9.01
CA GLU A 10 -5.40 -8.63 8.71
C GLU A 10 -4.73 -8.19 7.41
N ILE A 11 -5.51 -7.87 6.36
CA ILE A 11 -4.98 -7.36 5.08
C ILE A 11 -4.26 -6.04 5.28
N PHE A 12 -4.88 -5.08 5.99
CA PHE A 12 -4.24 -3.80 6.27
C PHE A 12 -3.01 -3.93 7.17
N SER A 13 -3.02 -4.87 8.12
CA SER A 13 -1.85 -5.18 8.94
C SER A 13 -0.68 -5.68 8.08
N ALA A 14 -0.95 -6.59 7.14
CA ALA A 14 0.07 -7.11 6.22
C ALA A 14 0.63 -6.01 5.30
N ALA A 15 -0.24 -5.16 4.73
CA ALA A 15 0.18 -4.02 3.93
C ALA A 15 1.03 -3.02 4.74
N GLY A 16 0.62 -2.73 5.98
CA GLY A 16 1.37 -1.89 6.91
C GLY A 16 2.76 -2.44 7.20
N ALA A 17 2.88 -3.73 7.50
CA ALA A 17 4.17 -4.39 7.72
C ALA A 17 5.09 -4.31 6.49
N ALA A 18 4.55 -4.46 5.28
CA ALA A 18 5.31 -4.29 4.04
C ALA A 18 5.82 -2.86 3.88
N PHE A 19 4.98 -1.85 4.14
CA PHE A 19 5.38 -0.44 4.08
C PHE A 19 6.40 -0.07 5.16
N THR A 20 6.28 -0.61 6.38
CA THR A 20 7.27 -0.42 7.44
C THR A 20 8.63 -0.96 7.02
N LYS A 21 8.68 -2.20 6.52
CA LYS A 21 9.92 -2.83 6.05
C LYS A 21 10.56 -2.04 4.90
N LEU A 22 9.75 -1.54 3.97
CA LEU A 22 10.23 -0.66 2.91
C LEU A 22 10.83 0.61 3.50
N GLY A 23 10.11 1.31 4.39
CA GLY A 23 10.58 2.54 5.05
C GLY A 23 11.91 2.36 5.79
N GLU A 24 12.07 1.25 6.52
CA GLU A 24 13.32 0.91 7.21
C GLU A 24 14.49 0.74 6.23
N LEU A 25 14.28 -0.01 5.14
CA LEU A 25 15.28 -0.17 4.07
C LEU A 25 15.62 1.19 3.43
N THR A 26 14.63 2.06 3.25
CA THR A 26 14.85 3.42 2.72
C THR A 26 15.77 4.25 3.60
N MET A 27 15.64 4.13 4.93
CA MET A 27 16.46 4.86 5.90
C MET A 27 17.89 4.34 5.98
N GLN A 28 18.11 3.05 5.71
CA GLN A 28 19.46 2.45 5.67
C GLN A 28 20.27 2.88 4.44
N LEU A 29 19.62 3.42 3.41
CA LEU A 29 20.25 3.95 2.20
C LEU A 29 20.68 5.42 2.32
N HIS A 30 20.66 6.00 3.53
CA HIS A 30 21.39 7.25 3.80
C HIS A 30 22.90 6.96 3.88
N PRO A 31 23.77 7.88 3.41
CA PRO A 31 25.20 7.61 3.27
C PRO A 31 25.82 7.32 4.64
N VAL A 32 26.11 6.04 4.90
CA VAL A 32 27.00 5.62 5.98
C VAL A 32 28.42 5.92 5.54
N SER A 33 28.85 7.14 5.85
CA SER A 33 30.24 7.61 5.86
C SER A 33 30.96 7.69 4.50
N ASP A 34 31.79 8.72 4.36
CA ASP A 34 32.66 9.09 3.22
C ASP A 34 33.71 8.04 2.78
N SER A 35 33.43 6.74 2.85
CA SER A 35 34.46 5.70 2.68
C SER A 35 34.00 4.41 1.98
N SER A 36 32.93 4.43 1.18
CA SER A 36 32.55 3.24 0.38
C SER A 36 32.05 3.60 -1.03
N PRO A 37 32.71 3.17 -2.13
CA PRO A 37 32.42 3.70 -3.47
C PRO A 37 31.15 3.18 -4.18
N ALA A 38 30.31 2.32 -3.60
CA ALA A 38 29.27 1.65 -4.41
C ALA A 38 27.98 1.18 -3.70
N GLY A 39 27.73 1.54 -2.43
CA GLY A 39 26.80 0.74 -1.60
C GLY A 39 25.48 1.36 -1.13
N ALA A 40 25.25 2.67 -1.23
CA ALA A 40 24.25 3.30 -0.34
C ALA A 40 23.45 4.46 -0.97
N LYS A 41 22.95 4.31 -2.18
CA LYS A 41 22.01 5.30 -2.75
C LYS A 41 20.94 4.58 -3.55
N TRP A 42 19.67 4.87 -3.25
CA TRP A 42 18.56 4.46 -4.12
C TRP A 42 18.87 4.83 -5.57
N THR A 43 18.82 3.85 -6.45
CA THR A 43 18.91 4.07 -7.88
C THR A 43 17.61 4.69 -8.39
N GLU A 44 17.68 5.43 -9.49
CA GLU A 44 16.48 6.00 -10.13
C GLU A 44 15.45 4.91 -10.46
N THR A 45 15.93 3.72 -10.86
CA THR A 45 15.11 2.54 -11.11
C THR A 45 14.34 2.10 -9.86
N GLU A 46 15.00 1.99 -8.70
CA GLU A 46 14.35 1.57 -7.45
C GLU A 46 13.34 2.63 -6.97
N ILE A 47 13.66 3.92 -7.14
CA ILE A 47 12.75 5.03 -6.83
C ILE A 47 11.50 4.94 -7.70
N GLU A 48 11.66 4.72 -9.01
CA GLU A 48 10.54 4.62 -9.93
C GLU A 48 9.69 3.37 -9.66
N MET A 49 10.32 2.23 -9.37
CA MET A 49 9.61 1.01 -8.97
C MET A 49 8.74 1.25 -7.73
N LEU A 50 9.28 1.93 -6.71
CA LEU A 50 8.51 2.28 -5.51
C LEU A 50 7.35 3.22 -5.83
N ARG A 51 7.58 4.27 -6.63
CA ARG A 51 6.55 5.22 -7.07
C ARG A 51 5.40 4.51 -7.78
N LEU A 52 5.72 3.62 -8.74
CA LEU A 52 4.73 2.86 -9.48
C LEU A 52 3.93 1.92 -8.57
N ALA A 53 4.60 1.23 -7.64
CA ALA A 53 3.93 0.33 -6.70
C ALA A 53 2.95 1.08 -5.79
N VAL A 54 3.36 2.22 -5.21
CA VAL A 54 2.51 3.04 -4.34
C VAL A 54 1.35 3.64 -5.12
N ARG A 55 1.58 4.15 -6.34
CA ARG A 55 0.52 4.68 -7.19
C ARG A 55 -0.54 3.62 -7.52
N ARG A 56 -0.10 2.44 -7.97
CA ARG A 56 -1.00 1.34 -8.30
C ARG A 56 -1.80 0.87 -7.09
N PHE A 57 -1.18 0.78 -5.92
CA PHE A 57 -1.87 0.47 -4.68
C PHE A 57 -2.98 1.50 -4.38
N GLY A 58 -2.70 2.79 -4.53
CA GLY A 58 -3.71 3.85 -4.38
C GLY A 58 -4.87 3.73 -5.38
N ASP A 59 -4.57 3.47 -6.65
CA ASP A 59 -5.57 3.27 -7.70
C ASP A 59 -6.47 2.07 -7.40
N ASP A 60 -5.88 0.94 -6.96
CA ASP A 60 -6.60 -0.27 -6.58
C ASP A 60 -7.53 -0.01 -5.37
N LEU A 61 -7.04 0.70 -4.35
CA LEU A 61 -7.87 1.10 -3.19
C LEU A 61 -9.04 2.01 -3.59
N ASN A 62 -8.81 2.94 -4.52
CA ASN A 62 -9.86 3.84 -5.01
C ASN A 62 -10.92 3.08 -5.83
N ASN A 63 -10.50 2.10 -6.63
CA ASN A 63 -11.43 1.22 -7.35
C ASN A 63 -12.28 0.39 -6.38
N ILE A 64 -11.66 -0.23 -5.36
CA ILE A 64 -12.39 -0.96 -4.31
C ILE A 64 -13.39 -0.04 -3.60
N SER A 65 -12.99 1.19 -3.26
CA SER A 65 -13.88 2.20 -2.65
C SER A 65 -15.08 2.51 -3.53
N THR A 66 -14.87 2.62 -4.85
CA THR A 66 -15.94 2.85 -5.83
C THR A 66 -16.92 1.67 -5.86
N VAL A 67 -16.41 0.44 -5.97
CA VAL A 67 -17.25 -0.78 -5.97
C VAL A 67 -18.08 -0.89 -4.69
N ILE A 68 -17.49 -0.62 -3.51
CA ILE A 68 -18.21 -0.66 -2.23
C ILE A 68 -19.33 0.39 -2.19
N LYS A 69 -19.07 1.61 -2.67
CA LYS A 69 -20.06 2.69 -2.72
C LYS A 69 -21.22 2.33 -3.65
N GLU A 70 -20.94 1.82 -4.84
CA GLU A 70 -21.96 1.43 -5.82
C GLU A 70 -22.80 0.25 -5.32
N TYR A 71 -22.18 -0.77 -4.71
CA TYR A 71 -22.89 -1.87 -4.07
C TYR A 71 -23.89 -1.36 -3.01
N ARG A 72 -23.48 -0.41 -2.16
CA ARG A 72 -24.35 0.18 -1.14
C ARG A 72 -25.51 0.97 -1.76
N LYS A 73 -25.28 1.74 -2.82
CA LYS A 73 -26.34 2.49 -3.54
C LYS A 73 -27.38 1.54 -4.12
N LEU A 74 -26.95 0.49 -4.83
CA LEU A 74 -27.85 -0.49 -5.42
C LEU A 74 -28.67 -1.21 -4.35
N HIS A 75 -28.03 -1.65 -3.25
CA HIS A 75 -28.73 -2.31 -2.15
C HIS A 75 -29.77 -1.38 -1.50
N SER A 76 -29.45 -0.10 -1.27
CA SER A 76 -30.40 0.87 -0.71
C SER A 76 -31.60 1.14 -1.61
N SER A 77 -31.41 1.06 -2.94
CA SER A 77 -32.47 1.26 -3.92
C SER A 77 -33.42 0.06 -4.02
N VAL A 78 -32.92 -1.17 -3.82
CA VAL A 78 -33.74 -2.40 -3.85
C VAL A 78 -34.52 -2.59 -2.55
N SER A 79 -34.00 -2.10 -1.40
CA SER A 79 -34.71 -2.15 -0.11
C SER A 79 -35.82 -1.11 0.06
N SER A 80 -36.01 -0.19 -0.89
CA SER A 80 -37.06 0.85 -0.86
C SER A 80 -38.35 0.45 -1.59
N TRP A 81 -38.50 -0.82 -1.99
CA TRP A 81 -39.70 -1.38 -2.62
C TRP A 81 -40.32 -2.48 -1.74
#